data_AF-A0A410PXQ0-F1
#
_entry.id   AF-A0A410PXQ0-F1
#
_cell.length_a   1.000
_cell.length_b   1.000
_cell.length_c   1.000
_cell.angle_alpha   90.00
_cell.angle_beta   90.00
_cell.angle_gamma   90.00
#
_symmetry.space_group_name_H-M   'P 1'
#
loop_
_entity.id
_entity.type
_entity.pdbx_description
1 polymer ?
#
loop_
_entity_poly.entity_id
_entity_poly.type
_entity_poly.pdbx_seq_one_letter_code
_entity_poly.pdbx_strand_id
1 'polypeptide(L)'
;MPGITLKNGLISYYGNPAGYTEKEKAVVDSIFQNDELTAWLKSRSLTPQWTDGVMERLAAGERMGGMNESAAPLKNVRVWQLKPETDVYRKFISYEETVRQFGEPSREHYRVAYDGQLDTNDLEAIYTRCNVNHPPGYDGHSLSMSDVVELYDAEGSEFHYCDRFGFQQISFGEPEQTQTMGMSM
;
A
#
# COMPACT_ATOMS: atom_id res chain seq x y z
N MET A 1 -18.56 8.06 26.32
CA MET A 1 -18.57 7.57 24.94
C MET A 1 -18.52 8.80 24.04
N PRO A 2 -17.55 8.96 23.13
CA PRO A 2 -17.56 10.11 22.23
C PRO A 2 -18.79 10.01 21.29
N GLY A 3 -19.59 11.08 21.20
CA GLY A 3 -20.83 11.11 20.42
C GLY A 3 -20.56 11.00 18.91
N ILE A 4 -19.75 11.90 18.36
CA ILE A 4 -19.39 11.90 16.93
C ILE A 4 -17.86 11.84 16.80
N THR A 5 -17.34 10.90 16.00
CA THR A 5 -15.90 10.72 15.77
C THR A 5 -15.53 10.76 14.30
N LEU A 6 -14.33 11.26 13.99
CA LEU A 6 -13.69 11.16 12.68
C LEU A 6 -12.40 10.36 12.86
N LYS A 7 -12.25 9.25 12.16
CA LYS A 7 -11.03 8.44 12.15
C LYS A 7 -10.70 8.00 10.73
N ASN A 8 -9.52 8.36 10.24
CA ASN A 8 -9.05 7.94 8.92
C ASN A 8 -10.05 8.26 7.79
N GLY A 9 -10.67 9.45 7.84
CA GLY A 9 -11.70 9.88 6.89
C GLY A 9 -13.11 9.29 7.13
N LEU A 10 -13.28 8.36 8.06
CA LEU A 10 -14.58 7.77 8.41
C LEU A 10 -15.25 8.55 9.55
N ILE A 11 -16.48 8.98 9.31
CA ILE A 11 -17.34 9.64 10.29
C ILE A 11 -18.18 8.56 10.97
N SER A 12 -18.11 8.48 12.30
CA SER A 12 -18.98 7.63 13.11
C SER A 12 -19.89 8.46 13.98
N TYR A 13 -21.18 8.14 13.96
CA TYR A 13 -22.22 8.77 14.78
C TYR A 13 -22.71 7.76 15.83
N TYR A 14 -22.37 8.01 17.09
CA TYR A 14 -22.66 7.13 18.23
C TYR A 14 -22.26 5.66 18.00
N GLY A 15 -21.09 5.46 17.39
CA GLY A 15 -20.54 4.14 17.08
C GLY A 15 -21.00 3.53 15.76
N ASN A 16 -21.94 4.16 15.04
CA ASN A 16 -22.38 3.69 13.72
C ASN A 16 -21.61 4.40 12.59
N PRO A 17 -21.24 3.72 11.50
CA PRO A 17 -20.61 4.34 10.34
C PRO A 17 -21.64 5.26 9.65
N ALA A 18 -21.44 6.57 9.78
CA ALA A 18 -22.40 7.56 9.33
C ALA A 18 -22.04 8.16 7.97
N GLY A 19 -20.76 8.22 7.65
CA GLY A 19 -20.29 8.83 6.41
C GLY A 19 -18.77 8.86 6.33
N TYR A 20 -18.27 9.58 5.35
CA TYR A 20 -16.84 9.76 5.11
C TYR A 20 -16.56 11.16 4.58
N THR A 21 -15.31 11.59 4.69
CA THR A 21 -14.84 12.89 4.20
C THR A 21 -14.16 12.74 2.84
N GLU A 22 -14.50 13.62 1.90
CA GLU A 22 -13.87 13.77 0.59
C GLU A 22 -13.54 15.24 0.37
N LYS A 23 -12.25 15.59 0.39
CA LYS A 23 -11.87 17.00 0.26
C LYS A 23 -12.59 17.84 1.34
N GLU A 24 -12.97 19.06 1.01
CA GLU A 24 -13.74 19.95 1.88
C GLU A 24 -15.22 19.52 2.08
N LYS A 25 -15.58 18.27 1.78
CA LYS A 25 -16.94 17.74 1.86
C LYS A 25 -17.01 16.51 2.75
N ALA A 26 -18.18 16.29 3.33
CA ALA A 26 -18.51 15.09 4.06
C ALA A 26 -19.74 14.44 3.43
N VAL A 27 -19.58 13.27 2.82
CA VAL A 27 -20.70 12.50 2.32
C VAL A 27 -21.22 11.64 3.45
N VAL A 28 -22.45 11.91 3.86
CA VAL A 28 -23.05 11.34 5.08
C VAL A 28 -24.41 10.79 4.73
N ASP A 29 -24.77 9.67 5.37
CA ASP A 29 -26.07 9.08 5.18
C ASP A 29 -27.19 10.03 5.62
N SER A 30 -28.22 10.17 4.79
CA SER A 30 -29.45 10.93 5.07
C SER A 30 -30.10 10.51 6.40
N ILE A 31 -29.98 9.25 6.82
CA ILE A 31 -30.56 8.78 8.10
C ILE A 31 -29.94 9.46 9.33
N PHE A 32 -28.71 9.98 9.21
CA PHE A 32 -28.03 10.71 10.29
C PHE A 32 -28.19 12.23 10.19
N GLN A 33 -29.01 12.73 9.25
CA GLN A 33 -29.22 14.16 9.07
C GLN A 33 -29.93 14.78 10.29
N ASN A 34 -29.16 15.51 11.09
CA ASN A 34 -29.66 16.26 12.24
C ASN A 34 -28.79 17.50 12.52
N ASP A 35 -29.28 18.40 13.38
CA ASP A 35 -28.58 19.63 13.74
C ASP A 35 -27.23 19.40 14.42
N GLU A 36 -27.09 18.36 15.24
CA GLU A 36 -25.85 18.03 15.95
C GLU A 36 -24.73 17.65 14.97
N LEU A 37 -25.00 16.71 14.08
CA LEU A 37 -24.04 16.27 13.06
C LEU A 37 -23.74 17.38 12.05
N THR A 38 -24.76 18.16 11.68
CA THR A 38 -24.58 19.32 10.79
C THR A 38 -23.66 20.38 11.42
N ALA A 39 -23.89 20.72 12.70
CA ALA A 39 -23.07 21.68 13.42
C ALA A 39 -21.64 21.16 13.60
N TRP A 40 -21.49 19.87 13.89
CA TRP A 40 -20.19 19.23 14.04
C TRP A 40 -19.38 19.24 12.74
N LEU A 41 -19.99 18.95 11.59
CA LEU A 41 -19.33 19.03 10.28
C LEU A 41 -18.91 20.45 9.94
N LYS A 42 -19.80 21.43 10.17
CA LYS A 42 -19.49 22.86 9.96
C LYS A 42 -18.37 23.35 10.86
N SER A 43 -18.29 22.89 12.11
CA SER A 43 -17.21 23.25 13.05
C SER A 43 -15.81 22.82 12.57
N ARG A 44 -15.76 21.93 11.56
CA ARG A 44 -14.54 21.36 10.96
C ARG A 44 -14.35 21.79 9.51
N SER A 45 -15.06 22.81 9.06
CA SER A 45 -15.02 23.29 7.67
C SER A 45 -15.41 22.23 6.63
N LEU A 46 -16.20 21.22 7.02
CA LEU A 46 -16.71 20.21 6.11
C LEU A 46 -18.11 20.59 5.62
N THR A 47 -18.31 20.53 4.30
CA THR A 47 -19.62 20.74 3.69
C THR A 47 -20.40 19.42 3.66
N PRO A 48 -21.52 19.28 4.39
CA PRO A 48 -22.30 18.05 4.37
C PRO A 48 -22.99 17.82 3.03
N GLN A 49 -22.83 16.61 2.50
CA GLN A 49 -23.53 16.08 1.33
C GLN A 49 -24.33 14.85 1.76
N TRP A 50 -25.60 15.07 2.04
CA TRP A 50 -26.52 14.01 2.47
C TRP A 50 -26.86 13.10 1.29
N THR A 51 -26.56 11.82 1.43
CA THR A 51 -26.74 10.81 0.36
C THR A 51 -27.35 9.56 0.95
N ASP A 52 -28.33 8.98 0.28
CA ASP A 52 -29.01 7.77 0.76
C ASP A 52 -28.11 6.52 0.63
N GLY A 53 -28.29 5.55 1.54
CA GLY A 53 -27.61 4.24 1.50
C GLY A 53 -26.10 4.30 1.68
N VAL A 54 -25.55 5.36 2.28
CA VAL A 54 -24.12 5.46 2.63
C VAL A 54 -23.78 4.50 3.77
N MET A 55 -24.63 4.39 4.79
CA MET A 55 -24.44 3.47 5.92
C MET A 55 -24.40 2.03 5.45
N GLU A 56 -25.33 1.63 4.58
CA GLU A 56 -25.42 0.27 4.04
C GLU A 56 -24.17 -0.08 3.23
N ARG A 57 -23.68 0.85 2.40
CA ARG A 57 -22.42 0.68 1.66
C ARG A 57 -21.22 0.55 2.58
N LEU A 58 -21.14 1.37 3.62
CA LEU A 58 -20.07 1.30 4.63
C LEU A 58 -20.14 -0.02 5.44
N ALA A 59 -21.34 -0.50 5.75
CA ALA A 59 -21.54 -1.77 6.45
C ALA A 59 -21.27 -3.00 5.57
N ALA A 60 -21.54 -2.91 4.27
CA ALA A 60 -21.25 -3.95 3.28
C ALA A 60 -19.76 -4.08 2.94
N GLY A 61 -18.90 -3.22 3.52
CA GLY A 61 -17.46 -3.26 3.28
C GLY A 61 -17.05 -2.73 1.91
N GLU A 62 -17.92 -1.97 1.22
CA GLU A 62 -17.50 -1.17 0.08
C GLU A 62 -16.53 -0.11 0.58
N ARG A 63 -15.24 -0.46 0.57
CA ARG A 63 -14.15 0.50 0.69
C ARG A 63 -14.31 1.46 -0.47
N MET A 64 -14.72 2.67 -0.14
CA MET A 64 -14.93 3.68 -1.15
C MET A 64 -13.59 4.05 -1.79
N GLY A 65 -13.55 3.96 -3.12
CA GLY A 65 -12.50 4.55 -3.92
C GLY A 65 -12.57 6.07 -3.82
N GLY A 66 -11.44 6.68 -3.48
CA GLY A 66 -11.19 8.10 -3.76
C GLY A 66 -11.01 8.99 -2.53
N MET A 67 -9.75 9.20 -2.16
CA MET A 67 -9.22 10.40 -1.50
C MET A 67 -9.44 10.60 0.00
N ASN A 68 -8.64 9.85 0.76
CA ASN A 68 -7.66 10.43 1.69
C ASN A 68 -7.31 11.91 1.40
N GLU A 69 -7.70 12.84 2.27
CA GLU A 69 -7.13 14.20 2.33
C GLU A 69 -5.82 14.29 3.12
N SER A 70 -5.14 13.16 3.26
CA SER A 70 -3.74 13.09 3.67
C SER A 70 -3.01 11.96 2.94
N ALA A 71 -3.53 11.53 1.78
CA ALA A 71 -2.84 10.56 0.94
C ALA A 71 -1.70 11.30 0.30
N ALA A 72 -0.48 10.88 0.62
CA ALA A 72 0.61 11.04 -0.30
C ALA A 72 0.13 10.69 -1.73
N PRO A 73 0.56 11.43 -2.75
CA PRO A 73 0.22 11.11 -4.14
C PRO A 73 0.45 9.62 -4.41
N LEU A 74 -0.40 9.02 -5.25
CA LEU A 74 -0.26 7.61 -5.60
C LEU A 74 1.10 7.40 -6.26
N LYS A 75 1.92 6.55 -5.65
CA LYS A 75 3.23 6.18 -6.16
C LYS A 75 3.07 5.15 -7.25
N ASN A 76 4.03 5.10 -8.16
CA ASN A 76 4.15 3.97 -9.06
C ASN A 76 4.61 2.75 -8.26
N VAL A 77 4.17 1.59 -8.70
CA VAL A 77 4.48 0.30 -8.09
C VAL A 77 5.32 -0.50 -9.08
N ARG A 78 6.46 -0.99 -8.61
CA ARG A 78 7.25 -1.98 -9.33
C ARG A 78 7.42 -3.22 -8.50
N VAL A 79 7.17 -4.39 -9.09
CA VAL A 79 7.35 -5.68 -8.44
C VAL A 79 8.62 -6.33 -8.96
N TRP A 80 9.53 -6.61 -8.03
CA TRP A 80 10.80 -7.27 -8.27
C TRP A 80 10.70 -8.72 -7.80
N GLN A 81 10.95 -9.66 -8.72
CA GLN A 81 10.98 -11.08 -8.40
C GLN A 81 12.35 -11.65 -8.70
N LEU A 82 12.80 -12.62 -7.90
CA LEU A 82 14.08 -13.28 -8.14
C LEU A 82 14.08 -13.93 -9.53
N LYS A 83 15.18 -13.74 -10.26
CA LYS A 83 15.38 -14.37 -11.57
C LYS A 83 15.31 -15.89 -11.44
N PRO A 84 14.84 -16.61 -12.48
CA PRO A 84 14.75 -18.06 -12.43
C PRO A 84 16.10 -18.73 -12.17
N GLU A 85 17.20 -18.17 -12.70
CA GLU A 85 18.58 -18.62 -12.48
C GLU A 85 19.14 -18.37 -11.06
N THR A 86 18.45 -17.57 -10.24
CA THR A 86 18.87 -17.35 -8.85
C THR A 86 18.74 -18.64 -8.05
N ASP A 87 19.73 -18.88 -7.19
CA ASP A 87 19.79 -20.03 -6.29
C ASP A 87 18.44 -20.27 -5.58
N VAL A 88 17.95 -21.51 -5.64
CA VAL A 88 16.67 -21.91 -5.06
C VAL A 88 16.63 -21.70 -3.54
N TYR A 89 17.76 -21.74 -2.86
CA TYR A 89 17.86 -21.50 -1.41
C TYR A 89 17.65 -20.03 -1.03
N ARG A 90 17.65 -19.11 -2.01
CA ARG A 90 17.33 -17.69 -1.81
C ARG A 90 15.84 -17.38 -1.95
N LYS A 91 15.02 -18.35 -2.37
CA LYS A 91 13.59 -18.17 -2.61
C LYS A 91 12.79 -18.54 -1.38
N PHE A 92 11.72 -17.79 -1.11
CA PHE A 92 10.77 -18.07 -0.02
C PHE A 92 11.37 -18.07 1.38
N ILE A 93 12.41 -17.27 1.61
CA ILE A 93 13.02 -17.07 2.93
C ILE A 93 12.69 -15.66 3.45
N SER A 94 12.85 -15.43 4.75
CA SER A 94 12.71 -14.09 5.33
C SER A 94 13.90 -13.21 4.95
N TYR A 95 13.73 -11.89 5.10
CA TYR A 95 14.82 -10.93 4.92
C TYR A 95 15.97 -11.21 5.90
N GLU A 96 15.68 -11.50 7.17
CA GLU A 96 16.70 -11.82 8.17
C GLU A 96 17.56 -13.03 7.74
N GLU A 97 16.90 -14.09 7.27
CA GLU A 97 17.59 -15.30 6.82
C GLU A 97 18.36 -15.03 5.51
N THR A 98 17.82 -14.19 4.63
CA THR A 98 18.50 -13.72 3.40
C THR A 98 19.81 -13.04 3.75
N VAL A 99 19.78 -12.05 4.64
CA VAL A 99 20.96 -11.30 5.07
C VAL A 99 21.96 -12.21 5.75
N ARG A 100 21.50 -13.10 6.63
CA ARG A 100 22.37 -14.03 7.36
C ARG A 100 23.12 -15.00 6.45
N GLN A 101 22.47 -15.52 5.41
CA GLN A 101 23.04 -16.57 4.56
C GLN A 101 23.71 -16.03 3.29
N PHE A 102 23.22 -14.91 2.77
CA PHE A 102 23.57 -14.41 1.44
C PHE A 102 23.94 -12.92 1.39
N GLY A 103 23.85 -12.20 2.52
CA GLY A 103 24.03 -10.76 2.57
C GLY A 103 22.80 -9.97 2.11
N GLU A 104 22.97 -8.65 1.99
CA GLU A 104 21.90 -7.77 1.51
C GLU A 104 21.41 -8.18 0.12
N PRO A 105 20.09 -8.09 -0.17
CA PRO A 105 19.57 -8.38 -1.48
C PRO A 105 20.16 -7.40 -2.51
N SER A 106 20.69 -7.94 -3.60
CA SER A 106 21.22 -7.17 -4.73
C SER A 106 20.22 -7.14 -5.88
N ARG A 107 19.98 -5.95 -6.44
CA ARG A 107 19.01 -5.73 -7.53
C ARG A 107 19.31 -6.56 -8.79
N GLU A 108 20.57 -6.94 -9.01
CA GLU A 108 21.01 -7.79 -10.12
C GLU A 108 20.39 -9.19 -10.13
N HIS A 109 19.98 -9.71 -8.96
CA HIS A 109 19.34 -11.02 -8.83
C HIS A 109 17.84 -10.98 -9.11
N TYR A 110 17.28 -9.78 -9.35
CA TYR A 110 15.86 -9.56 -9.56
C TYR A 110 15.55 -9.21 -11.02
N ARG A 111 14.36 -9.57 -11.46
CA ARG A 111 13.72 -9.08 -12.67
C ARG A 111 12.46 -8.30 -12.31
N VAL A 112 12.07 -7.38 -13.18
CA VAL A 112 10.82 -6.64 -13.04
C VAL A 112 9.67 -7.52 -13.55
N ALA A 113 8.75 -7.87 -12.67
CA ALA A 113 7.53 -8.60 -12.99
C ALA A 113 6.36 -7.66 -13.32
N TYR A 114 6.39 -6.44 -12.80
CA TYR A 114 5.36 -5.43 -13.05
C TYR A 114 5.95 -4.04 -12.83
N ASP A 115 5.53 -3.07 -13.63
CA ASP A 115 5.87 -1.65 -13.50
C ASP A 115 4.67 -0.81 -13.94
N GLY A 116 4.07 -0.08 -13.01
CA GLY A 116 2.91 0.76 -13.30
C GLY A 116 2.26 1.33 -12.03
N GLN A 117 1.27 2.19 -12.18
CA GLN A 117 0.56 2.78 -11.04
C GLN A 117 -0.62 1.91 -10.61
N LEU A 118 -0.80 1.73 -9.30
CA LEU A 118 -1.98 1.08 -8.71
C LEU A 118 -2.86 2.12 -8.00
N ASP A 119 -4.11 1.76 -7.74
CA ASP A 119 -5.08 2.61 -7.04
C ASP A 119 -4.82 2.77 -5.53
N THR A 120 -3.65 2.35 -5.05
CA THR A 120 -3.28 2.33 -3.62
C THR A 120 -1.76 2.36 -3.40
N ASN A 121 -1.34 2.99 -2.29
CA ASN A 121 0.03 2.93 -1.76
C ASN A 121 0.16 1.92 -0.59
N ASP A 122 -0.95 1.30 -0.17
CA ASP A 122 -0.98 0.34 0.94
C ASP A 122 -0.41 -1.02 0.50
N LEU A 123 0.65 -1.47 1.15
CA LEU A 123 1.38 -2.67 0.76
C LEU A 123 0.53 -3.95 0.85
N GLU A 124 -0.40 -4.05 1.81
CA GLU A 124 -1.30 -5.20 1.92
C GLU A 124 -2.34 -5.22 0.80
N ALA A 125 -2.84 -4.05 0.40
CA ALA A 125 -3.73 -3.91 -0.75
C ALA A 125 -3.00 -4.21 -2.07
N ILE A 126 -1.73 -3.78 -2.22
CA ILE A 126 -0.87 -4.14 -3.36
C ILE A 126 -0.66 -5.64 -3.40
N TYR A 127 -0.30 -6.26 -2.26
CA TYR A 127 -0.16 -7.70 -2.14
C TYR A 127 -1.42 -8.43 -2.60
N THR A 128 -2.58 -8.00 -2.10
CA THR A 128 -3.88 -8.59 -2.47
C THR A 128 -4.15 -8.44 -3.98
N ARG A 129 -3.87 -7.27 -4.55
CA ARG A 129 -4.06 -7.01 -5.99
C ARG A 129 -3.19 -7.93 -6.84
N CYS A 130 -1.90 -8.01 -6.52
CA CYS A 130 -0.93 -8.86 -7.21
C CYS A 130 -1.14 -10.37 -6.98
N ASN A 131 -2.05 -10.79 -6.10
CA ASN A 131 -2.38 -12.20 -5.87
C ASN A 131 -3.76 -12.60 -6.41
N VAL A 132 -4.77 -11.73 -6.29
CA VAL A 132 -6.16 -12.07 -6.64
C VAL A 132 -6.52 -11.66 -8.06
N ASN A 133 -6.17 -10.43 -8.46
CA ASN A 133 -6.54 -9.85 -9.75
C ASN A 133 -5.32 -9.11 -10.32
N HIS A 134 -4.43 -9.87 -10.97
CA HIS A 134 -3.20 -9.34 -11.53
C HIS A 134 -3.48 -8.10 -12.39
N PRO A 135 -2.74 -6.99 -12.18
CA PRO A 135 -2.90 -5.81 -13.01
C PRO A 135 -2.45 -6.09 -14.45
N PRO A 136 -2.98 -5.34 -15.44
CA PRO A 136 -2.51 -5.44 -16.82
C PRO A 136 -0.99 -5.23 -16.91
N GLY A 137 -0.29 -6.11 -17.62
CA GLY A 137 1.18 -6.05 -17.75
C GLY A 137 1.96 -6.73 -16.63
N TYR A 138 1.29 -7.41 -15.69
CA TYR A 138 1.94 -8.27 -14.71
C TYR A 138 2.45 -9.57 -15.35
N ASP A 139 3.76 -9.71 -15.48
CA ASP A 139 4.48 -10.83 -16.10
C ASP A 139 5.35 -11.57 -15.08
N GLY A 140 4.71 -12.07 -14.02
CA GLY A 140 5.38 -12.73 -12.90
C GLY A 140 4.50 -13.73 -12.18
N HIS A 141 5.06 -14.36 -11.14
CA HIS A 141 4.24 -15.16 -10.22
C HIS A 141 3.52 -14.26 -9.22
N SER A 142 2.51 -14.81 -8.54
CA SER A 142 1.84 -14.11 -7.45
C SER A 142 2.85 -13.74 -6.35
N LEU A 143 2.60 -12.61 -5.68
CA LEU A 143 3.55 -11.99 -4.77
C LEU A 143 3.81 -12.90 -3.55
N SER A 144 5.08 -13.14 -3.24
CA SER A 144 5.51 -14.15 -2.27
C SER A 144 6.78 -13.74 -1.52
N MET A 145 7.14 -14.50 -0.48
CA MET A 145 8.37 -14.27 0.26
C MET A 145 9.58 -14.20 -0.68
N SER A 146 10.47 -13.25 -0.41
CA SER A 146 11.65 -12.93 -1.23
C SER A 146 11.40 -12.04 -2.46
N ASP A 147 10.15 -11.73 -2.79
CA ASP A 147 9.82 -10.65 -3.72
C ASP A 147 9.99 -9.28 -3.05
N VAL A 148 10.19 -8.24 -3.85
CA VAL A 148 10.32 -6.85 -3.36
C VAL A 148 9.32 -5.96 -4.09
N VAL A 149 8.54 -5.19 -3.33
CA VAL A 149 7.67 -4.13 -3.84
C VAL A 149 8.42 -2.81 -3.74
N GLU A 150 8.55 -2.12 -4.86
CA GLU A 150 9.08 -0.75 -4.92
C GLU A 150 7.92 0.22 -5.09
N LEU A 151 7.81 1.18 -4.18
CA LEU A 151 6.96 2.36 -4.32
C LEU A 151 7.85 3.52 -4.75
N TYR A 152 7.57 4.12 -5.91
CA TYR A 152 8.43 5.18 -6.44
C TYR A 152 7.67 6.33 -7.08
N ASP A 153 8.28 7.51 -7.00
CA ASP A 153 7.79 8.75 -7.59
C ASP A 153 8.99 9.66 -7.98
N ALA A 154 8.76 10.94 -8.23
CA ALA A 154 9.82 11.87 -8.62
C ALA A 154 10.83 12.16 -7.48
N GLU A 155 10.44 11.96 -6.22
CA GLU A 155 11.24 12.22 -5.03
C GLU A 155 12.15 11.03 -4.67
N GLY A 156 11.79 9.81 -5.09
CA GLY A 156 12.63 8.63 -4.87
C GLY A 156 11.88 7.30 -4.92
N SER A 157 12.56 6.26 -4.42
CA SER A 157 12.07 4.88 -4.35
C SER A 157 12.17 4.33 -2.93
N GLU A 158 11.14 3.61 -2.51
CA GLU A 158 11.09 2.84 -1.26
C GLU A 158 10.92 1.36 -1.59
N PHE A 159 11.77 0.51 -1.03
CA PHE A 159 11.79 -0.92 -1.31
C PHE A 159 11.29 -1.72 -0.11
N HIS A 160 10.38 -2.63 -0.35
CA HIS A 160 9.68 -3.40 0.66
C HIS A 160 9.78 -4.89 0.33
N TYR A 161 10.63 -5.60 1.06
CA TYR A 161 10.78 -7.05 0.97
C TYR A 161 9.53 -7.73 1.54
N CYS A 162 8.93 -8.63 0.77
CA CYS A 162 7.83 -9.46 1.23
C CYS A 162 8.40 -10.52 2.21
N ASP A 163 8.09 -10.38 3.49
CA ASP A 163 8.58 -11.26 4.54
C ASP A 163 7.52 -12.30 4.93
N ARG A 164 7.80 -13.13 5.94
CA ARG A 164 6.86 -14.10 6.48
C ARG A 164 5.60 -13.44 7.02
N PHE A 165 5.74 -12.25 7.58
CA PHE A 165 4.64 -11.44 8.09
C PHE A 165 4.76 -10.01 7.58
N GLY A 166 3.95 -9.67 6.58
CA GLY A 166 3.92 -8.34 6.00
C GLY A 166 5.18 -8.02 5.20
N PHE A 167 5.64 -6.78 5.33
CA PHE A 167 6.74 -6.24 4.54
C PHE A 167 7.81 -5.62 5.43
N GLN A 168 9.07 -5.86 5.07
CA GLN A 168 10.22 -5.24 5.68
C GLN A 168 10.79 -4.20 4.72
N GLN A 169 10.96 -2.96 5.17
CA GLN A 169 11.63 -1.94 4.36
C GLN A 169 13.13 -2.27 4.27
N ILE A 170 13.66 -2.25 3.06
CA ILE A 170 15.05 -2.59 2.75
C ILE A 170 15.68 -1.51 1.87
N SER A 171 17.00 -1.57 1.76
CA SER A 171 17.73 -0.94 0.66
C SER A 171 18.38 -2.04 -0.14
N PHE A 172 18.31 -1.99 -1.46
CA PHE A 172 19.15 -2.88 -2.26
C PHE A 172 20.62 -2.58 -1.93
N GLY A 173 21.42 -3.63 -1.72
CA GLY A 173 22.86 -3.48 -1.58
C GLY A 173 23.45 -2.79 -2.82
N GLU A 174 24.48 -1.97 -2.62
CA GLU A 174 25.29 -1.50 -3.74
C GLU A 174 25.78 -2.73 -4.53
N PRO A 175 25.83 -2.68 -5.88
CA PRO A 175 26.43 -3.76 -6.64
C PRO A 175 27.83 -3.98 -6.09
N GLU A 176 28.14 -5.22 -5.70
CA GLU A 176 29.46 -5.57 -5.21
C GLU A 176 30.45 -5.10 -6.28
N GLN A 177 31.21 -4.05 -5.98
CA GLN A 177 32.32 -3.66 -6.83
C GLN A 177 33.24 -4.86 -6.83
N THR A 178 33.18 -5.65 -7.90
CA THR A 178 34.07 -6.77 -8.12
C THR A 178 35.47 -6.23 -7.96
N GLN A 179 36.10 -6.51 -6.81
CA GLN A 179 37.51 -6.27 -6.61
C GLN A 179 38.19 -7.15 -7.64
N THR A 180 38.50 -6.56 -8.80
CA THR A 180 39.39 -7.17 -9.77
C THR A 180 40.71 -7.32 -9.05
N MET A 181 40.93 -8.53 -8.55
CA MET A 181 42.16 -8.93 -7.91
C MET A 181 43.19 -8.94 -9.02
N GLY A 182 43.83 -7.79 -9.23
CA GLY A 182 44.93 -7.61 -10.14
C GLY A 182 46.11 -8.46 -9.68
N MET A 183 46.10 -9.74 -10.07
CA MET A 183 47.30 -10.57 -10.07
C MET A 183 48.26 -9.97 -11.10
N SER A 184 49.13 -9.09 -10.62
CA SER A 184 50.31 -8.68 -11.36
C SER A 184 51.39 -9.71 -11.05
N MET A 185 51.79 -10.48 -12.07
CA MET A 185 53.06 -11.20 -12.09
C MET A 185 54.23 -10.22 -12.22
#